data_AF-A0A2E1TB79-F1
#
_entry.id   AF-A0A2E1TB79-F1
#
_cell.length_a   1.000
_cell.length_b   1.000
_cell.length_c   1.000
_cell.angle_alpha   90.00
_cell.angle_beta   90.00
_cell.angle_gamma   90.00
#
_symmetry.space_group_name_H-M   'P 1'
#
loop_
_entity.id
_entity.type
_entity.pdbx_description
1 polymer ?
#
loop_
_entity_poly.entity_id
_entity_poly.type
_entity_poly.pdbx_seq_one_letter_code
_entity_poly.pdbx_strand_id
1 'polypeptide(L)'
;MKIFIKTLFISILLFACNQNNNNWDLEDKKEFMKSCQIGIPNDLFSKDKQEAYCDCALNIYMQKYKNLEEANEAILGTNLKEIMNDIEPCVEQLQ
;
A
#
# COMPACT_ATOMS: atom_id res chain seq x y z
N MET A 1 -22.83 51.29 8.35
CA MET A 1 -21.79 50.38 8.87
C MET A 1 -21.95 49.04 8.15
N LYS A 2 -21.11 48.78 7.14
CA LYS A 2 -21.00 47.45 6.51
C LYS A 2 -20.19 46.59 7.47
N ILE A 3 -20.55 45.31 7.64
CA ILE A 3 -19.73 44.13 8.01
C ILE A 3 -20.62 43.13 8.79
N PHE A 4 -20.67 41.81 8.60
CA PHE A 4 -20.04 40.83 7.70
C PHE A 4 -20.97 39.61 7.68
N ILE A 5 -21.06 38.94 6.54
CA ILE A 5 -21.68 37.62 6.36
C ILE A 5 -20.95 36.61 7.25
N LYS A 6 -21.66 35.96 8.17
CA LYS A 6 -21.23 34.68 8.77
C LYS A 6 -22.24 33.62 8.37
N THR A 7 -22.18 33.23 7.11
CA THR A 7 -22.72 31.97 6.61
C THR A 7 -22.16 30.84 7.48
N LEU A 8 -23.03 30.27 8.30
CA LEU A 8 -22.81 29.03 9.02
C LEU A 8 -22.78 27.91 7.98
N PHE A 9 -21.65 27.75 7.29
CA PHE A 9 -21.34 26.54 6.55
C PHE A 9 -21.18 25.44 7.60
N ILE A 10 -22.29 24.77 7.91
CA ILE A 10 -22.28 23.46 8.53
C ILE A 10 -21.66 22.54 7.49
N SER A 11 -20.34 22.47 7.50
CA SER A 11 -19.57 21.47 6.79
C SER A 11 -20.05 20.12 7.28
N ILE A 12 -20.87 19.49 6.44
CA ILE A 12 -21.14 18.08 6.44
C ILE A 12 -19.78 17.38 6.30
N LEU A 13 -19.17 17.08 7.45
CA LEU A 13 -18.11 16.10 7.56
C LEU A 13 -18.78 14.75 7.36
N LEU A 14 -19.01 14.41 6.09
CA LEU A 14 -19.09 13.02 5.67
C LEU A 14 -17.72 12.44 6.00
N PHE A 15 -17.62 11.86 7.20
CA PHE A 15 -16.66 10.81 7.49
C PHE A 15 -16.94 9.70 6.48
N ALA A 16 -16.30 9.79 5.32
CA ALA A 16 -16.02 8.63 4.50
C ALA A 16 -15.07 7.77 5.33
N CYS A 17 -15.63 6.95 6.22
CA CYS A 17 -14.96 5.73 6.64
C CYS A 17 -14.80 4.91 5.36
N ASN A 18 -13.70 5.14 4.64
CA ASN A 18 -13.19 4.21 3.66
C ASN A 18 -12.76 2.99 4.49
N GLN A 19 -13.74 2.17 4.86
CA GLN A 19 -13.50 0.84 5.39
C GLN A 19 -12.80 0.09 4.26
N ASN A 20 -11.48 0.13 4.27
CA ASN A 20 -10.66 -0.85 3.59
C ASN A 20 -11.15 -2.20 4.14
N ASN A 21 -12.09 -2.83 3.44
CA ASN A 21 -12.56 -4.19 3.68
C ASN A 21 -11.52 -5.15 3.12
N ASN A 22 -10.25 -4.92 3.43
CA ASN A 22 -9.17 -5.81 3.08
C ASN A 22 -9.11 -6.88 4.17
N ASN A 23 -9.40 -8.11 3.77
CA ASN A 23 -9.46 -9.30 4.62
C ASN A 23 -8.07 -9.86 4.94
N TRP A 24 -7.02 -9.04 4.82
CA TRP A 24 -5.66 -9.44 5.11
C TRP A 24 -5.49 -9.65 6.61
N ASP A 25 -5.36 -10.89 7.02
CA ASP A 25 -5.06 -11.22 8.40
C ASP A 25 -3.56 -11.05 8.71
N LEU A 26 -3.16 -11.39 9.93
CA LEU A 26 -1.77 -11.27 10.34
C LEU A 26 -0.87 -12.30 9.66
N GLU A 27 -1.40 -13.46 9.31
CA GLU A 27 -0.67 -14.54 8.64
C GLU A 27 -0.39 -14.15 7.19
N ASP A 28 -1.39 -13.60 6.48
CA ASP A 28 -1.27 -13.07 5.13
C ASP A 28 -0.14 -12.02 5.02
N LYS A 29 -0.13 -11.07 5.95
CA LYS A 29 0.88 -10.01 5.99
C LYS A 29 2.28 -10.58 6.22
N LYS A 30 2.41 -11.56 7.12
CA LYS A 30 3.70 -12.22 7.40
C LYS A 30 4.17 -13.03 6.21
N GLU A 31 3.27 -13.73 5.54
CA GLU A 31 3.58 -14.50 4.34
C GLU A 31 4.06 -13.59 3.22
N PHE A 32 3.35 -12.49 2.97
CA PHE A 32 3.78 -11.49 1.98
C PHE A 32 5.16 -10.92 2.32
N MET A 33 5.36 -10.46 3.56
CA MET A 33 6.64 -9.89 3.99
C MET A 33 7.80 -10.86 3.81
N LYS A 34 7.60 -12.13 4.20
CA LYS A 34 8.61 -13.18 4.04
C LYS A 34 8.93 -13.42 2.58
N SER A 35 7.91 -13.56 1.73
CA SER A 35 8.09 -13.80 0.29
C SER A 35 8.79 -12.62 -0.39
N CYS A 36 8.38 -11.39 -0.06
CA CYS A 36 9.01 -10.18 -0.56
C CYS A 36 10.50 -10.11 -0.18
N GLN A 37 10.86 -10.34 1.08
CA GLN A 37 12.25 -10.31 1.54
C GLN A 37 13.11 -11.39 0.87
N ILE A 38 12.56 -12.57 0.60
CA ILE A 38 13.26 -13.64 -0.13
C ILE A 38 13.55 -13.23 -1.58
N GLY A 39 12.65 -12.46 -2.20
CA GLY A 39 12.79 -12.00 -3.58
C GLY A 39 13.82 -10.87 -3.79
N ILE A 40 14.28 -10.22 -2.72
CA ILE A 40 15.20 -9.10 -2.81
C ILE A 40 16.65 -9.59 -2.68
N PRO A 41 17.53 -9.26 -3.66
CA PRO A 41 18.94 -9.61 -3.57
C PRO A 41 19.62 -8.95 -2.36
N ASN A 42 20.27 -9.78 -1.53
CA ASN A 42 20.95 -9.35 -0.30
C ASN A 42 22.14 -8.41 -0.51
N ASP A 43 22.66 -8.34 -1.73
CA ASP A 43 23.76 -7.50 -2.17
C ASP A 43 23.33 -6.09 -2.58
N LEU A 44 22.03 -5.87 -2.84
CA LEU A 44 21.50 -4.59 -3.30
C LEU A 44 20.98 -3.70 -2.16
N PHE A 45 20.43 -4.30 -1.09
CA PHE A 45 19.80 -3.58 0.01
C PHE A 45 20.19 -4.15 1.37
N SER A 46 20.41 -3.27 2.35
CA SER A 46 20.52 -3.68 3.76
C SER A 46 19.19 -4.26 4.24
N LYS A 47 19.22 -5.08 5.30
CA LYS A 47 18.00 -5.68 5.88
C LYS A 47 16.92 -4.65 6.19
N ASP A 48 17.31 -3.52 6.78
CA ASP A 48 16.38 -2.43 7.12
C ASP A 48 15.72 -1.84 5.86
N LYS A 49 16.47 -1.69 4.76
CA LYS A 49 15.95 -1.23 3.47
C LYS A 49 15.03 -2.27 2.81
N GLN A 50 15.36 -3.56 2.92
CA GLN A 50 14.49 -4.64 2.43
C GLN A 50 13.16 -4.66 3.19
N GLU A 51 13.21 -4.49 4.51
CA GLU A 51 12.00 -4.41 5.34
C GLU A 51 11.15 -3.20 4.99
N ALA A 52 11.75 -2.00 4.90
CA ALA A 52 11.05 -0.78 4.51
C ALA A 52 10.41 -0.89 3.13
N TYR A 53 11.12 -1.48 2.16
CA TYR A 53 10.59 -1.75 0.84
C TYR A 53 9.38 -2.69 0.87
N CYS A 54 9.50 -3.82 1.58
CA CYS A 54 8.44 -4.81 1.65
C CYS A 54 7.20 -4.30 2.40
N ASP A 55 7.39 -3.49 3.45
CA ASP A 55 6.29 -2.85 4.17
C ASP A 55 5.55 -1.85 3.26
N CYS A 56 6.30 -1.05 2.48
CA CYS A 56 5.70 -0.18 1.48
C CYS A 56 4.89 -0.98 0.44
N ALA A 57 5.47 -2.05 -0.12
CA ALA A 57 4.78 -2.89 -1.09
C ALA A 57 3.53 -3.52 -0.47
N LEU A 58 3.61 -4.07 0.75
CA LEU A 58 2.48 -4.64 1.46
C LEU A 58 1.33 -3.62 1.57
N ASN A 59 1.63 -2.38 1.95
CA ASN A 59 0.63 -1.33 2.06
C ASN A 59 -0.06 -1.01 0.73
N ILE A 60 0.68 -1.00 -0.38
CA ILE A 60 0.12 -0.80 -1.73
C ILE A 60 -0.81 -1.97 -2.11
N TYR A 61 -0.35 -3.20 -1.91
CA TYR A 61 -1.14 -4.39 -2.26
C TYR A 61 -2.39 -4.54 -1.39
N MET A 62 -2.31 -4.19 -0.11
CA MET A 62 -3.48 -4.15 0.79
C MET A 62 -4.51 -3.09 0.40
N GLN A 63 -4.12 -2.02 -0.29
CA GLN A 63 -5.06 -1.03 -0.81
C GLN A 63 -5.69 -1.47 -2.14
N LYS A 64 -4.95 -2.27 -2.93
CA LYS A 64 -5.36 -2.69 -4.27
C LYS A 64 -6.17 -3.99 -4.28
N TYR A 65 -5.88 -4.91 -3.36
CA TYR A 65 -6.46 -6.26 -3.33
C TYR A 65 -7.12 -6.58 -1.99
N LYS A 66 -8.21 -7.33 -2.05
CA LYS A 66 -9.00 -7.67 -0.87
C LYS A 66 -8.28 -8.63 0.06
N ASN A 67 -7.49 -9.56 -0.45
CA ASN A 67 -6.75 -10.55 0.32
C ASN A 67 -5.46 -10.97 -0.42
N LEU A 68 -4.65 -11.82 0.22
CA LEU A 68 -3.39 -12.30 -0.34
C LEU A 68 -3.59 -13.19 -1.58
N GLU A 69 -4.65 -13.99 -1.62
CA GLU A 69 -4.99 -14.84 -2.78
C GLU A 69 -5.21 -14.00 -4.04
N GLU A 70 -6.05 -12.96 -3.96
CA GLU A 70 -6.33 -12.05 -5.07
C GLU A 70 -5.06 -11.30 -5.52
N ALA A 71 -4.22 -10.88 -4.56
CA ALA A 71 -2.93 -10.27 -4.87
C ALA A 71 -2.01 -11.23 -5.64
N ASN A 72 -1.93 -12.50 -5.23
CA ASN A 72 -1.12 -13.51 -5.90
C ASN A 72 -1.64 -13.83 -7.30
N GLU A 73 -2.95 -14.00 -7.47
CA GLU A 73 -3.58 -14.20 -8.77
C GLU A 73 -3.30 -13.02 -9.71
N ALA A 74 -3.40 -11.79 -9.20
CA ALA A 74 -3.09 -10.59 -9.96
C ALA A 74 -1.61 -10.57 -10.38
N ILE A 75 -0.67 -10.89 -9.50
CA ILE A 75 0.77 -10.95 -9.84
C ILE A 75 1.03 -11.97 -10.94
N LEU A 76 0.40 -13.15 -10.88
CA LEU A 76 0.57 -14.22 -11.88
C LEU A 76 -0.04 -13.85 -13.25
N GLY A 77 -1.13 -13.08 -13.26
CA GLY A 77 -1.80 -12.62 -14.47
C GLY A 77 -1.26 -11.31 -15.06
N THR A 78 -0.46 -10.56 -14.29
CA THR A 78 0.01 -9.22 -14.64
C THR A 78 1.39 -9.26 -15.31
N ASN A 79 1.67 -8.29 -16.18
CA ASN A 79 3.00 -8.16 -16.77
C ASN A 79 3.97 -7.45 -15.81
N LEU A 80 5.27 -7.74 -15.94
CA LEU A 80 6.31 -7.20 -15.06
C LEU A 80 6.31 -5.66 -14.98
N LYS A 81 5.97 -4.96 -16.08
CA LYS A 81 5.96 -3.50 -16.11
C LYS A 81 4.92 -2.91 -15.16
N GLU A 82 3.74 -3.50 -15.10
CA GLU A 82 2.70 -3.03 -14.19
C GLU A 82 3.04 -3.31 -12.73
N ILE A 83 3.62 -4.49 -12.44
CA ILE A 83 4.16 -4.79 -11.10
C ILE A 83 5.21 -3.76 -10.70
N MET A 84 6.14 -3.43 -11.60
CA MET A 84 7.17 -2.43 -11.36
C MET A 84 6.60 -1.04 -11.10
N ASN A 85 5.56 -0.63 -11.84
CA ASN A 85 4.89 0.66 -11.62
C ASN A 85 4.19 0.71 -10.25
N ASP A 86 3.57 -0.38 -9.82
CA ASP A 86 2.90 -0.44 -8.51
C ASP A 86 3.92 -0.25 -7.37
N ILE A 87 5.13 -0.79 -7.49
CA ILE A 87 6.17 -0.77 -6.43
C ILE A 87 7.24 0.32 -6.63
N GLU A 88 7.23 1.05 -7.75
CA GLU A 88 8.17 2.15 -8.04
C GLU A 88 8.27 3.15 -6.89
N PRO A 89 7.16 3.61 -6.27
CA PRO A 89 7.22 4.52 -5.11
C PRO A 89 7.95 3.93 -3.90
N CYS A 90 8.02 2.61 -3.77
CA CYS A 90 8.73 1.94 -2.69
C CYS A 90 10.24 1.91 -2.91
N VAL A 91 10.69 1.93 -4.16
CA VAL A 91 12.12 2.00 -4.50
C VAL A 91 12.65 3.42 -4.31
N GLU A 92 11.87 4.43 -4.69
CA GLU A 92 12.25 5.84 -4.53
C GLU A 92 12.44 6.24 -3.06
N GLN A 93 11.70 5.62 -2.13
CA GLN A 93 11.84 5.87 -0.69
C GLN A 93 13.16 5.35 -0.08
N LEU A 94 13.92 4.54 -0.82
CA LEU A 94 15.17 3.94 -0.34
C LEU A 94 16.43 4.73 -0.77
N GLN A 95 16.26 5.75 -1.62
CA GLN A 95 17.31 6.61 -2.15
C GLN A 95 17.62 7.77 -1.19
#